data_AF-A0A7Z9Y531-F1
#
_entry.id   AF-A0A7Z9Y531-F1
#
_cell.length_a   1.000
_cell.length_b   1.000
_cell.length_c   1.000
_cell.angle_alpha   90.00
_cell.angle_beta   90.00
_cell.angle_gamma   90.00
#
_symmetry.space_group_name_H-M   'P 1'
#
loop_
_entity.id
_entity.type
_entity.pdbx_description
1 polymer ?
#
loop_
_entity_poly.entity_id
_entity_poly.type
_entity_poly.pdbx_seq_one_letter_code
_entity_poly.pdbx_strand_id
1 'polypeptide(L)'
;MSQNQQSFPHPIYMQHVLQPAYQGATAHLFEPMLAANKAHVVMLARQGIITQENAQALLAAIMQVETEGLEGLAYQAAVEDLFFLVEGRLIEICGPGYGGNLQLARSRNDLGHTLT
;
A
#
# COMPACT_ATOMS: atom_id res chain seq x y z
N MET A 1 5.12 0.90 41.01
CA MET A 1 5.55 1.40 39.68
C MET A 1 4.67 0.72 38.65
N SER A 2 3.55 1.34 38.29
CA SER A 2 2.61 0.76 37.33
C SER A 2 3.06 1.19 35.93
N GLN A 3 3.62 0.27 35.15
CA GLN A 3 3.92 0.50 33.74
C GLN A 3 2.58 0.64 33.00
N ASN A 4 2.11 1.88 32.83
CA ASN A 4 1.01 2.18 31.93
C ASN A 4 1.58 2.09 30.50
N GLN A 5 1.70 0.86 30.01
CA GLN A 5 2.21 0.57 28.68
C GLN A 5 1.07 0.89 27.70
N GLN A 6 0.84 2.18 27.43
CA GLN A 6 -0.03 2.62 26.35
C GLN A 6 0.55 2.05 25.06
N SER A 7 0.01 0.92 24.59
CA SER A 7 0.40 0.30 23.34
C SER A 7 0.12 1.27 22.20
N PHE A 8 1.08 1.46 21.31
CA PHE A 8 0.85 2.19 20.08
C PHE A 8 0.07 1.30 19.08
N PRO A 9 -0.93 1.85 18.37
CA PRO A 9 -1.54 3.16 18.58
C PRO A 9 -2.53 3.18 19.75
N HIS A 10 -2.68 4.35 20.36
CA HIS A 10 -3.64 4.54 21.46
C HIS A 10 -5.08 4.22 20.99
N PRO A 11 -5.93 3.53 21.79
CA PRO A 11 -7.26 3.10 21.35
C PRO A 11 -8.15 4.22 20.81
N ILE A 12 -8.12 5.42 21.42
CA ILE A 12 -8.87 6.58 20.93
C ILE A 12 -8.40 7.00 19.53
N TYR A 13 -7.09 7.00 19.26
CA TYR A 13 -6.56 7.35 17.94
C TYR A 13 -6.93 6.29 16.90
N MET A 14 -6.86 5.01 17.27
CA MET A 14 -7.29 3.91 16.42
C MET A 14 -8.78 4.04 16.02
N GLN A 15 -9.67 4.20 17.01
CA GLN A 15 -11.12 4.24 16.80
C GLN A 15 -11.58 5.47 16.02
N HIS A 16 -10.97 6.64 16.25
CA HIS A 16 -11.48 7.90 15.72
C HIS A 16 -10.68 8.45 14.52
N VAL A 17 -9.48 7.94 14.27
CA VAL A 17 -8.63 8.41 13.16
C VAL A 17 -8.31 7.29 12.19
N LEU A 18 -7.64 6.23 12.65
CA LEU A 18 -7.13 5.19 11.74
C LEU A 18 -8.24 4.34 11.12
N GLN A 19 -9.17 3.84 11.94
CA GLN A 19 -10.25 2.98 11.47
C GLN A 19 -11.19 3.69 10.47
N PRO A 20 -11.67 4.93 10.73
CA PRO A 20 -12.49 5.65 9.75
C PRO A 20 -11.73 5.96 8.46
N ALA A 21 -10.46 6.36 8.55
CA ALA A 21 -9.64 6.64 7.36
C ALA A 21 -9.45 5.38 6.50
N TYR A 22 -9.16 4.25 7.13
CA TYR A 22 -9.04 2.95 6.44
C TYR A 22 -10.36 2.52 5.79
N GLN A 23 -11.49 2.67 6.48
CA GLN A 23 -12.81 2.37 5.92
C GLN A 23 -13.13 3.24 4.70
N GLY A 24 -12.85 4.54 4.76
CA GLY A 24 -13.00 5.44 3.62
C GLY A 24 -12.09 5.06 2.45
N ALA A 25 -10.83 4.72 2.73
CA ALA A 25 -9.87 4.31 1.71
C ALA A 25 -10.28 2.99 1.03
N THR A 26 -10.69 1.98 1.79
CA THR A 26 -11.11 0.69 1.23
C THR A 26 -12.40 0.80 0.41
N ALA A 27 -13.31 1.70 0.78
CA ALA A 27 -14.56 1.90 0.03
C ALA A 27 -14.36 2.53 -1.35
N HIS A 28 -13.27 3.31 -1.56
CA HIS A 28 -13.16 4.16 -2.76
C HIS A 28 -11.81 4.10 -3.48
N LEU A 29 -10.73 3.80 -2.77
CA LEU A 29 -9.37 4.01 -3.28
C LEU A 29 -8.69 2.72 -3.73
N PHE A 30 -9.22 1.54 -3.40
CA PHE A 30 -8.55 0.27 -3.70
C PHE A 30 -8.29 0.07 -5.20
N GLU A 31 -9.34 0.01 -6.03
CA GLU A 31 -9.18 -0.22 -7.47
C GLU A 31 -8.40 0.92 -8.17
N PRO A 32 -8.71 2.21 -7.93
CA PRO A 32 -7.95 3.30 -8.54
C PRO A 32 -6.47 3.29 -8.14
N MET A 33 -6.16 2.93 -6.89
CA MET A 33 -4.78 2.82 -6.42
C MET A 33 -4.02 1.70 -7.14
N LEU A 34 -4.63 0.53 -7.35
CA LEU A 34 -3.98 -0.54 -8.10
C LEU A 34 -3.75 -0.15 -9.56
N ALA A 35 -4.71 0.55 -10.19
CA ALA A 35 -4.53 1.08 -11.54
C ALA A 35 -3.37 2.10 -11.62
N ALA A 36 -3.30 3.03 -10.67
CA ALA A 36 -2.21 4.00 -10.58
C ALA A 36 -0.85 3.32 -10.33
N ASN A 37 -0.81 2.26 -9.51
CA ASN A 37 0.40 1.48 -9.27
C ASN A 37 0.87 0.75 -10.54
N LYS A 38 -0.03 0.13 -11.32
CA LYS A 38 0.32 -0.48 -12.61
C LYS A 38 0.93 0.54 -13.57
N ALA A 39 0.30 1.72 -13.69
CA ALA A 39 0.80 2.80 -14.54
C ALA A 39 2.19 3.28 -14.08
N HIS A 40 2.40 3.40 -12.77
CA HIS A 40 3.69 3.80 -12.19
C HIS A 40 4.79 2.78 -12.48
N VAL A 41 4.52 1.48 -12.35
CA VAL A 41 5.49 0.42 -12.69
C VAL A 41 5.91 0.50 -14.16
N VAL A 42 4.97 0.71 -15.08
CA VAL A 42 5.26 0.89 -16.50
C VAL A 42 6.14 2.12 -16.73
N MET A 43 5.88 3.22 -16.02
CA MET A 43 6.68 4.44 -16.10
C MET A 43 8.11 4.20 -15.59
N LEU A 44 8.28 3.59 -14.41
CA LEU A 44 9.58 3.30 -13.82
C LEU A 44 10.46 2.45 -14.76
N ALA A 45 9.87 1.43 -15.38
CA ALA A 45 10.56 0.58 -16.35
C ALA A 45 10.97 1.35 -17.61
N ARG A 46 10.08 2.21 -18.14
CA ARG A 46 10.38 3.05 -19.32
C ARG A 46 11.48 4.07 -19.06
N GLN A 47 11.59 4.58 -17.84
CA GLN A 47 12.66 5.49 -17.44
C GLN A 47 13.97 4.77 -17.07
N GLY A 48 13.98 3.43 -17.06
CA GLY A 48 15.15 2.64 -16.65
C GLY A 48 15.47 2.74 -15.15
N ILE A 49 14.51 3.19 -14.33
CA ILE A 49 14.67 3.28 -12.86
C ILE A 49 14.63 1.87 -12.25
N ILE A 50 13.85 0.98 -12.84
CA ILE A 50 13.79 -0.45 -12.49
C ILE A 50 14.05 -1.32 -13.72
N THR A 51 14.48 -2.56 -13.50
CA THR A 51 14.68 -3.53 -14.59
C THR A 51 13.35 -4.08 -15.11
N GLN A 52 13.37 -4.70 -16.29
CA GLN A 52 12.18 -5.35 -16.86
C GLN A 52 11.71 -6.52 -16.00
N GLU A 53 12.64 -7.26 -15.39
CA GLU A 53 12.35 -8.35 -14.47
C GLU A 53 11.64 -7.85 -13.22
N ASN A 54 12.10 -6.73 -12.63
CA ASN A 54 11.42 -6.12 -11.49
C ASN A 54 10.03 -5.60 -11.87
N ALA A 55 9.88 -4.98 -13.03
CA ALA A 55 8.59 -4.51 -13.53
C ALA A 55 7.58 -5.66 -13.75
N GLN A 56 8.01 -6.76 -14.36
CA GLN A 56 7.18 -7.96 -14.55
C GLN A 56 6.72 -8.54 -13.22
N ALA A 57 7.64 -8.68 -12.26
CA ALA A 57 7.32 -9.18 -10.92
C ALA A 57 6.32 -8.28 -10.19
N LEU A 58 6.50 -6.95 -10.25
CA LEU A 58 5.58 -5.99 -9.63
C LEU A 58 4.19 -6.03 -10.29
N LEU A 59 4.10 -6.05 -11.61
CA LEU A 59 2.82 -6.13 -12.31
C LEU A 59 2.07 -7.43 -11.99
N ALA A 60 2.79 -8.56 -11.94
CA ALA A 60 2.22 -9.83 -11.53
C ALA A 60 1.70 -9.80 -10.08
N ALA A 61 2.49 -9.23 -9.16
CA ALA A 61 2.08 -9.07 -7.76
C ALA A 61 0.85 -8.16 -7.62
N ILE A 62 0.78 -7.05 -8.37
CA ILE A 62 -0.40 -6.16 -8.33
C ILE A 62 -1.64 -6.87 -8.86
N MET A 63 -1.54 -7.65 -9.94
CA MET A 63 -2.67 -8.46 -10.45
C MET A 63 -3.11 -9.53 -9.45
N GLN A 64 -2.17 -10.11 -8.71
CA GLN A 64 -2.50 -11.05 -7.64
C GLN A 64 -3.26 -10.34 -6.52
N VAL A 65 -2.80 -9.19 -6.03
CA VAL A 65 -3.50 -8.40 -5.00
C VAL A 65 -4.89 -7.96 -5.47
N GLU A 66 -5.02 -7.58 -6.74
CA GLU A 66 -6.32 -7.25 -7.33
C GLU A 66 -7.29 -8.45 -7.31
N THR A 67 -6.78 -9.66 -7.56
CA THR A 67 -7.56 -10.90 -7.54
C THR A 67 -7.92 -11.33 -6.12
N GLU A 68 -7.00 -11.17 -5.17
CA GLU A 68 -7.24 -11.43 -3.73
C GLU A 68 -8.27 -10.45 -3.14
N GLY A 69 -8.37 -9.24 -3.71
CA GLY A 69 -9.29 -8.21 -3.29
C GLY A 69 -9.00 -7.70 -1.88
N LEU A 70 -10.01 -7.06 -1.28
CA LEU A 70 -9.89 -6.48 0.06
C LEU A 70 -9.85 -7.52 1.18
N GLU A 71 -10.30 -8.76 0.94
CA GLU A 71 -10.23 -9.84 1.94
C GLU A 71 -8.79 -10.16 2.34
N GLY A 72 -7.85 -10.05 1.39
CA GLY A 72 -6.42 -10.19 1.63
C GLY A 72 -5.77 -9.02 2.38
N LEU A 73 -6.51 -7.92 2.62
CA LEU A 73 -5.99 -6.66 3.14
C LEU A 73 -6.74 -6.22 4.41
N ALA A 74 -7.09 -7.16 5.28
CA ALA A 74 -7.83 -6.88 6.51
C ALA A 74 -7.16 -5.80 7.36
N TYR A 75 -7.97 -4.95 8.00
CA TYR A 75 -7.50 -3.87 8.87
C TYR A 75 -6.58 -4.41 9.97
N GLN A 76 -5.37 -3.86 10.05
CA GLN A 76 -4.44 -4.12 11.12
C GLN A 76 -4.22 -2.83 11.89
N ALA A 77 -4.57 -2.82 13.17
CA ALA A 77 -4.40 -1.64 14.03
C ALA A 77 -2.96 -1.08 14.06
N ALA A 78 -1.96 -1.92 13.78
CA ALA A 78 -0.55 -1.52 13.72
C ALA A 78 -0.12 -0.92 12.37
N VAL A 79 -0.98 -0.99 11.34
CA VAL A 79 -0.70 -0.46 9.99
C VAL A 79 -1.56 0.78 9.76
N GLU A 80 -0.92 1.91 9.45
CA GLU A 80 -1.58 3.22 9.43
C GLU A 80 -2.75 3.31 8.44
N ASP A 81 -2.60 2.75 7.23
CA ASP A 81 -3.59 2.90 6.16
C ASP A 81 -3.54 1.78 5.11
N LEU A 82 -4.45 1.87 4.13
CA LEU A 82 -4.56 0.93 3.01
C LEU A 82 -3.31 0.91 2.11
N PHE A 83 -2.60 2.04 1.98
CA PHE A 83 -1.41 2.12 1.13
C PHE A 83 -0.29 1.24 1.70
N PHE A 84 -0.08 1.31 3.02
CA PHE A 84 0.90 0.46 3.69
C PHE A 84 0.54 -1.02 3.62
N LEU A 85 -0.75 -1.38 3.69
CA LEU A 85 -1.16 -2.79 3.55
C LEU A 85 -0.88 -3.33 2.15
N VAL A 86 -1.20 -2.55 1.11
CA VAL A 86 -0.89 -2.95 -0.27
C VAL A 86 0.62 -3.01 -0.49
N GLU A 87 1.40 -2.05 -0.01
CA GLU A 87 2.85 -2.09 -0.10
C GLU A 87 3.44 -3.32 0.61
N GLY A 88 2.99 -3.59 1.84
CA GLY A 88 3.40 -4.78 2.59
C GLY A 88 3.08 -6.06 1.83
N ARG A 89 1.88 -6.18 1.27
CA ARG A 89 1.46 -7.34 0.47
C ARG A 89 2.30 -7.51 -0.79
N LEU A 90 2.63 -6.42 -1.48
CA LEU A 90 3.53 -6.48 -2.64
C LEU A 90 4.93 -6.95 -2.23
N ILE A 91 5.47 -6.43 -1.12
CA ILE A 91 6.77 -6.85 -0.58
C ILE A 91 6.76 -8.33 -0.18
N GLU A 92 5.67 -8.84 0.39
CA GLU A 92 5.51 -10.28 0.70
C GLU A 92 5.58 -11.14 -0.56
N ILE A 93 4.97 -10.69 -1.67
CA ILE A 93 4.90 -11.45 -2.93
C ILE A 93 6.22 -11.43 -3.69
N CYS A 94 6.84 -10.26 -3.87
CA CYS A 94 8.03 -10.11 -4.72
C CYS A 94 9.34 -9.88 -3.96
N GLY A 95 9.29 -9.79 -2.63
CA GLY A 95 10.44 -9.50 -1.77
C GLY A 95 10.74 -8.00 -1.67
N PRO A 96 11.45 -7.57 -0.62
CA PRO A 96 11.66 -6.14 -0.32
C PRO A 96 12.44 -5.40 -1.42
N GLY A 97 13.40 -6.07 -2.06
CA GLY A 97 14.21 -5.46 -3.12
C GLY A 97 13.44 -5.18 -4.41
N TYR A 98 12.29 -5.82 -4.62
CA TYR A 98 11.45 -5.61 -5.80
C TYR A 98 10.18 -4.84 -5.44
N GLY A 99 9.50 -5.22 -4.36
CA GLY A 99 8.25 -4.60 -3.89
C GLY A 99 8.45 -3.16 -3.46
N GLY A 100 9.53 -2.88 -2.71
CA GLY A 100 9.83 -1.54 -2.23
C GLY A 100 10.15 -0.55 -3.35
N ASN A 101 10.61 -1.02 -4.52
CA ASN A 101 10.94 -0.14 -5.64
C ASN A 101 9.72 0.57 -6.24
N LEU A 102 8.49 0.11 -5.95
CA LEU A 102 7.27 0.79 -6.38
C LEU A 102 7.22 2.25 -5.88
N GLN A 103 7.85 2.56 -4.75
CA GLN A 103 7.85 3.91 -4.18
C GLN A 103 8.90 4.85 -4.77
N LEU A 104 9.79 4.34 -5.63
CA LEU A 104 10.78 5.20 -6.29
C LEU A 104 10.09 6.29 -7.11
N ALA A 105 10.63 7.51 -7.03
CA ALA A 105 10.17 8.68 -7.77
C ALA A 105 8.69 9.07 -7.54
N ARG A 106 8.08 8.69 -6.41
CA ARG A 106 6.70 9.06 -6.06
C ARG A 106 6.54 9.28 -4.56
N SER A 107 5.75 10.28 -4.15
CA SER A 107 5.34 10.44 -2.75
C SER A 107 3.89 10.00 -2.52
N ARG A 108 3.54 9.79 -1.25
CA ARG A 108 2.14 9.50 -0.85
C ARG A 108 1.19 10.63 -1.21
N ASN A 109 1.63 11.89 -1.13
CA ASN A 109 0.77 13.04 -1.44
C ASN A 109 0.44 13.10 -2.94
N ASP A 110 1.43 12.81 -3.80
CA ASP A 110 1.21 12.77 -5.25
C ASP A 110 0.19 11.67 -5.62
N LEU A 111 0.35 10.49 -5.02
CA LEU A 111 -0.59 9.39 -5.21
C LEU A 111 -1.97 9.75 -4.66
N GLY A 112 -2.05 10.31 -3.45
CA GLY A 112 -3.31 10.75 -2.84
C GLY A 112 -4.08 11.71 -3.74
N HIS A 113 -3.43 12.75 -4.26
CA HIS A 113 -4.04 13.69 -5.19
C HIS A 113 -4.37 13.09 -6.57
N THR A 114 -3.73 12.00 -6.96
CA THR A 114 -4.08 11.29 -8.21
C THR A 114 -5.41 10.52 -8.06
N LEU A 115 -5.79 10.15 -6.83
CA LEU A 115 -6.95 9.30 -6.55
C LEU A 115 -8.22 10.07 -6.13
N THR A 116 -8.12 11.39 -5.88
CA THR A 116 -9.21 12.25 -5.37
C THR A 116 -9.48 13.43 -6.29
#